data_AF-F3C2F0-F1
#
_entry.id   AF-F3C2F0-F1
#
_cell.length_a   1.000
_cell.length_b   1.000
_cell.length_c   1.000
_cell.angle_alpha   90.00
_cell.angle_beta   90.00
_cell.angle_gamma   90.00
#
_symmetry.space_group_name_H-M   'P 1'
#
loop_
_entity.id
_entity.type
_entity.pdbx_description
1 polymer ?
#
loop_
_entity_poly.entity_id
_entity_poly.type
_entity_poly.pdbx_seq_one_letter_code
_entity_poly.pdbx_strand_id
1 'polypeptide(L)'
;PQSSLVNRDSPCEAAPCWKNAQALLSAMSRDDWIDPLDRQAFLRVQTCESKCYPCRKNLSGMKTIVAAVGMNRQVFGHLSRVSLQVMHALACDEGVPFDPVPNSPEFQLPPELEGISARLIDYARGGPYLLDSHEEQLLRWRYIHQSAHWNAVVGRMGTFSDAVFVHAPQPGGRTLHPNVGQPGYPQ
;
A
#
# COMPACT_ATOMS: atom_id res chain seq x y z
N PRO A 1 11.69 -2.39 -8.00
CA PRO A 1 12.19 -3.66 -8.58
C PRO A 1 13.53 -3.39 -9.25
N GLN A 2 14.48 -4.32 -9.15
CA GLN A 2 15.82 -4.17 -9.75
C GLN A 2 16.14 -5.40 -10.59
N SER A 3 16.92 -5.23 -11.66
CA SER A 3 17.37 -6.31 -12.53
C SER A 3 18.88 -6.50 -12.50
N SER A 4 19.33 -7.72 -12.76
CA SER A 4 20.74 -8.03 -12.94
C SER A 4 20.90 -9.15 -13.95
N LEU A 5 21.95 -9.08 -14.77
CA LEU A 5 22.33 -10.12 -15.69
C LEU A 5 23.33 -11.05 -14.99
N VAL A 6 23.02 -12.34 -14.91
CA VAL A 6 23.85 -13.35 -14.24
C VAL A 6 24.08 -14.54 -15.17
N ASN A 7 25.03 -15.41 -14.85
CA ASN A 7 25.18 -16.68 -15.57
C ASN A 7 23.91 -17.52 -15.38
N ARG A 8 23.50 -18.26 -16.41
CA ARG A 8 22.34 -19.15 -16.43
C ARG A 8 22.31 -20.12 -15.26
N ASP A 9 23.48 -20.64 -14.89
CA ASP A 9 23.61 -21.66 -13.85
C ASP A 9 23.74 -21.05 -12.45
N SER A 10 23.82 -19.72 -12.33
CA SER A 10 23.84 -19.04 -11.04
C SER A 10 22.46 -19.06 -10.36
N PRO A 11 22.39 -19.30 -9.04
CA PRO A 11 21.16 -19.19 -8.26
C PRO A 11 20.70 -17.73 -8.18
N CYS A 12 19.41 -17.51 -7.92
CA CYS A 12 18.83 -16.17 -7.89
C CYS A 12 19.38 -15.31 -6.76
N GLU A 13 19.69 -15.93 -5.63
CA GLU A 13 20.19 -15.33 -4.41
C GLU A 13 21.61 -14.75 -4.59
N ALA A 14 22.36 -15.26 -5.57
CA ALA A 14 23.68 -14.72 -5.91
C ALA A 14 23.60 -13.38 -6.66
N ALA A 15 22.44 -13.05 -7.27
CA ALA A 15 22.30 -11.86 -8.09
C ALA A 15 22.38 -10.57 -7.24
N PRO A 16 23.07 -9.52 -7.73
CA PRO A 16 23.12 -8.22 -7.05
C PRO A 16 21.74 -7.64 -6.74
N CYS A 17 20.80 -7.72 -7.69
CA CYS A 17 19.43 -7.26 -7.47
C CYS A 17 18.73 -7.98 -6.31
N TRP A 18 19.01 -9.26 -6.09
CA TRP A 18 18.44 -10.02 -4.98
C TRP A 18 19.02 -9.55 -3.64
N LYS A 19 20.35 -9.39 -3.57
CA LYS A 19 21.03 -8.90 -2.35
C LYS A 19 20.54 -7.52 -1.95
N ASN A 20 20.35 -6.63 -2.92
CA ASN A 20 19.79 -5.30 -2.68
C ASN A 20 18.34 -5.38 -2.17
N ALA A 21 17.50 -6.22 -2.79
CA ALA A 21 16.14 -6.43 -2.32
C ALA A 21 16.10 -7.03 -0.90
N GLN A 22 17.04 -7.91 -0.57
CA GLN A 22 17.18 -8.48 0.77
C GLN A 22 17.62 -7.42 1.79
N ALA A 23 18.56 -6.55 1.43
CA ALA A 23 18.97 -5.44 2.29
C ALA A 23 17.80 -4.46 2.56
N LEU A 24 17.00 -4.18 1.53
CA LEU A 24 15.77 -3.39 1.69
C LEU A 24 14.76 -4.08 2.61
N LEU A 25 14.54 -5.38 2.44
CA LEU A 25 13.65 -6.16 3.31
C LEU A 25 14.13 -6.13 4.77
N SER A 26 15.43 -6.28 5.01
CA SER A 26 16.01 -6.22 6.36
C SER A 26 15.88 -4.86 7.03
N ALA A 27 15.74 -3.78 6.26
CA ALA A 27 15.46 -2.44 6.79
C ALA A 27 13.96 -2.20 7.06
N MET A 28 13.06 -3.06 6.57
CA MET A 28 11.62 -2.96 6.82
C MET A 28 11.24 -3.71 8.09
N SER A 29 10.44 -3.09 8.96
CA SER A 29 9.81 -3.78 10.09
C SER A 29 8.66 -4.63 9.58
N ARG A 30 8.78 -5.97 9.68
CA ARG A 30 7.68 -6.89 9.33
C ARG A 30 6.45 -6.62 10.20
N ASP A 31 6.69 -6.30 11.47
CA ASP A 31 5.64 -6.16 12.48
C ASP A 31 4.78 -4.91 12.23
N ASP A 32 5.27 -3.92 11.48
CA ASP A 32 4.49 -2.75 11.12
C ASP A 32 3.44 -3.06 10.04
N TRP A 33 3.68 -4.09 9.22
CA TRP A 33 2.94 -4.35 7.99
C TRP A 33 2.10 -5.62 7.99
N ILE A 34 2.51 -6.64 8.76
CA ILE A 34 1.87 -7.95 8.75
C ILE A 34 1.11 -8.19 10.05
N ASP A 35 -0.20 -8.42 9.92
CA ASP A 35 -1.03 -8.91 11.02
C ASP A 35 -0.48 -10.26 11.52
N PRO A 36 -0.10 -10.39 12.80
CA PRO A 36 0.34 -11.67 13.37
C PRO A 36 -0.70 -12.80 13.25
N LEU A 37 -1.98 -12.47 13.12
CA LEU A 37 -3.07 -13.43 12.96
C LEU A 37 -3.26 -13.90 11.51
N ASP A 38 -2.75 -13.16 10.52
CA ASP A 38 -2.83 -13.54 9.11
C ASP A 38 -1.69 -14.50 8.75
N ARG A 39 -2.02 -15.81 8.76
CA ARG A 39 -1.07 -16.88 8.42
C ARG A 39 -0.71 -16.95 6.93
N GLN A 40 -1.48 -16.30 6.07
CA GLN A 40 -1.24 -16.30 4.62
C GLN A 40 -0.42 -15.08 4.19
N ALA A 41 -0.36 -14.05 5.02
CA ALA A 41 0.41 -12.86 4.77
C ALA A 41 1.93 -13.14 4.74
N PHE A 42 2.62 -12.44 3.83
CA PHE A 42 4.07 -12.48 3.74
C PHE A 42 4.64 -11.12 3.37
N LEU A 43 5.88 -10.89 3.82
CA LEU A 43 6.76 -9.83 3.36
C LEU A 43 8.11 -10.47 3.07
N ARG A 44 8.47 -10.62 1.79
CA ARG A 44 9.69 -11.34 1.38
C ARG A 44 10.24 -10.86 0.05
N VAL A 45 11.49 -11.20 -0.24
CA VAL A 45 12.06 -10.98 -1.57
C VAL A 45 11.35 -11.91 -2.57
N GLN A 46 10.84 -11.33 -3.64
CA GLN A 46 10.28 -12.02 -4.78
C GLN A 46 11.21 -11.87 -5.97
N THR A 47 11.37 -12.96 -6.70
CA THR A 47 12.16 -13.00 -7.93
C THR A 47 11.32 -13.44 -9.10
N CYS A 48 11.50 -12.79 -10.23
CA CYS A 48 11.04 -13.31 -11.51
C CYS A 48 12.24 -13.47 -12.45
N GLU A 49 12.33 -14.66 -13.04
CA GLU A 49 13.25 -14.93 -14.13
C GLU A 49 12.52 -14.59 -15.42
N SER A 50 13.06 -13.65 -16.19
CA SER A 50 12.58 -13.47 -17.55
C SER A 50 13.04 -14.69 -18.35
N LYS A 51 12.11 -15.58 -18.70
CA LYS A 51 12.37 -16.63 -19.68
C LYS A 51 12.74 -15.90 -20.95
N CYS A 52 14.03 -15.90 -21.29
CA CYS A 52 14.50 -15.37 -22.56
C CYS A 52 13.71 -16.12 -23.64
N TYR A 53 12.76 -15.45 -24.29
CA TYR A 53 12.11 -16.02 -25.46
C TYR A 53 13.21 -16.32 -26.47
N PRO A 54 13.19 -17.49 -27.15
CA PRO A 54 14.26 -17.93 -28.02
C PRO A 54 14.25 -17.12 -29.33
N CYS A 55 14.53 -15.83 -29.27
CA CYS A 55 14.90 -15.06 -30.45
C CYS A 55 16.39 -15.28 -30.71
N ARG A 56 16.62 -16.22 -31.64
CA ARG A 56 17.77 -16.38 -32.54
C ARG A 56 19.16 -16.20 -31.90
N LYS A 57 19.81 -17.34 -31.65
CA LYS A 57 21.26 -17.53 -31.53
C LYS A 57 21.96 -16.52 -30.61
N ASN A 58 21.97 -16.76 -29.30
CA ASN A 58 22.98 -16.17 -28.43
C ASN A 58 23.62 -17.21 -27.51
N LEU A 59 24.93 -17.34 -27.70
CA LEU A 59 25.90 -18.18 -27.01
C LEU A 59 26.29 -17.66 -25.61
N SER A 60 25.52 -16.76 -24.97
CA SER A 60 26.05 -16.03 -23.81
C SER A 60 25.99 -16.78 -22.48
N GLY A 61 25.20 -17.84 -22.33
CA GLY A 61 25.07 -18.54 -21.04
C GLY A 61 24.61 -17.64 -19.90
N MET A 62 23.90 -16.54 -20.19
CA MET A 62 23.42 -15.56 -19.21
C MET A 62 21.88 -15.54 -19.15
N LYS A 63 21.34 -15.16 -17.99
CA LYS A 63 19.91 -14.92 -17.75
C LYS A 63 19.71 -13.60 -17.01
N THR A 64 18.56 -12.95 -17.21
CA THR A 64 18.17 -11.74 -16.47
C THR A 64 17.28 -12.13 -15.30
N ILE A 65 17.71 -11.73 -14.10
CA ILE A 65 16.94 -11.87 -12.87
C ILE A 65 16.39 -10.51 -12.48
N VAL A 66 15.13 -10.50 -12.05
CA VAL A 66 14.50 -9.33 -11.47
C VAL A 66 14.09 -9.68 -10.04
N ALA A 67 14.44 -8.81 -9.09
CA ALA A 67 14.13 -8.99 -7.68
C ALA A 67 13.48 -7.73 -7.09
N ALA A 68 12.55 -7.92 -6.17
CA ALA A 68 11.90 -6.86 -5.41
C ALA A 68 11.42 -7.39 -4.06
N VAL A 69 11.20 -6.49 -3.10
CA VAL A 69 10.41 -6.83 -1.91
C VAL A 69 8.94 -6.89 -2.31
N GLY A 70 8.29 -8.02 -2.03
CA GLY A 70 6.88 -8.23 -2.26
C GLY A 70 6.14 -8.45 -0.94
N MET A 71 4.93 -7.90 -0.88
CA MET A 71 4.02 -8.07 0.25
C MET A 71 2.70 -8.66 -0.24
N ASN A 72 2.18 -9.62 0.51
CA ASN A 72 0.82 -10.12 0.39
C ASN A 72 0.20 -10.12 1.78
N ARG A 73 -1.02 -9.63 1.91
CA ARG A 73 -1.80 -9.61 3.14
C ARG A 73 -3.27 -9.42 2.80
N GLN A 74 -4.17 -9.88 3.68
CA GLN A 74 -5.57 -9.52 3.57
C GLN A 74 -5.78 -8.07 4.05
N VAL A 75 -6.51 -7.28 3.27
CA VAL A 75 -6.98 -5.94 3.67
C VAL A 75 -8.50 -5.90 3.54
N PHE A 76 -9.17 -5.38 4.55
CA PHE A 76 -10.62 -5.30 4.64
C PHE A 76 -11.10 -3.88 4.31
N GLY A 77 -12.13 -3.77 3.48
CA GLY A 77 -12.67 -2.47 3.03
C GLY A 77 -13.50 -1.70 4.08
N HIS A 78 -13.64 -2.20 5.31
CA HIS A 78 -14.55 -1.64 6.32
C HIS A 78 -14.16 -0.23 6.80
N LEU A 79 -12.91 0.21 6.64
CA LEU A 79 -12.48 1.56 7.01
C LEU A 79 -13.19 2.67 6.22
N SER A 80 -13.67 2.36 5.01
CA SER A 80 -14.52 3.25 4.24
C SER A 80 -15.82 3.61 4.98
N ARG A 81 -16.36 2.69 5.78
CA ARG A 81 -17.58 2.89 6.59
C ARG A 81 -17.32 3.84 7.75
N VAL A 82 -16.12 3.82 8.33
CA VAL A 82 -15.72 4.81 9.35
C VAL A 82 -15.65 6.20 8.72
N SER A 83 -15.04 6.32 7.53
CA SER A 83 -14.98 7.60 6.81
C SER A 83 -16.38 8.12 6.46
N LEU A 84 -17.29 7.23 6.07
CA LEU A 84 -18.70 7.55 5.85
C LEU A 84 -19.37 8.08 7.12
N GLN A 85 -19.23 7.39 8.26
CA GLN A 85 -19.82 7.82 9.53
C GLN A 85 -19.28 9.18 9.99
N VAL A 86 -17.97 9.42 9.82
CA VAL A 86 -17.35 10.74 10.09
C VAL A 86 -18.01 11.84 9.26
N MET A 87 -18.09 11.65 7.94
CA MET A 87 -18.69 12.67 7.07
C MET A 87 -20.19 12.85 7.30
N HIS A 88 -20.91 11.77 7.60
CA HIS A 88 -22.33 11.82 7.94
C HIS A 88 -22.57 12.64 9.22
N ALA A 89 -21.79 12.36 10.28
CA ALA A 89 -21.87 13.10 11.54
C ALA A 89 -21.60 14.60 11.33
N LEU A 90 -20.51 14.95 10.64
CA LEU A 90 -20.19 16.35 10.35
C LEU A 90 -21.29 17.05 9.53
N ALA A 91 -21.85 16.38 8.54
CA ALA A 91 -22.91 16.95 7.71
C ALA A 91 -24.21 17.18 8.51
N CYS A 92 -24.58 16.22 9.37
CA CYS A 92 -25.74 16.38 10.24
C CYS A 92 -25.54 17.49 11.28
N ASP A 93 -24.32 17.65 11.82
CA ASP A 93 -23.99 18.75 12.74
C ASP A 93 -24.18 20.13 12.06
N GLU A 94 -23.93 20.22 10.75
CA GLU A 94 -24.19 21.42 9.91
C GLU A 94 -25.64 21.52 9.40
N GLY A 95 -26.55 20.66 9.87
CA GLY A 95 -27.98 20.71 9.56
C GLY A 95 -28.39 20.05 8.24
N VAL A 96 -27.52 19.26 7.61
CA VAL A 96 -27.89 18.47 6.42
C VAL A 96 -28.91 17.39 6.83
N PRO A 97 -30.08 17.30 6.17
CA PRO A 97 -31.16 16.40 6.56
C PRO A 97 -30.94 14.98 6.03
N PHE A 98 -29.81 14.35 6.39
CA PHE A 98 -29.57 12.95 6.08
C PHE A 98 -30.34 12.04 7.04
N ASP A 99 -30.86 10.94 6.50
CA ASP A 99 -31.37 9.85 7.32
C ASP A 99 -30.22 9.21 8.13
N PRO A 100 -30.53 8.57 9.27
CA PRO A 100 -29.55 7.79 10.01
C PRO A 100 -28.90 6.72 9.11
N VAL A 101 -27.59 6.48 9.31
CA VAL A 101 -26.89 5.40 8.61
C VAL A 101 -27.59 4.06 8.91
N PRO A 102 -28.05 3.30 7.89
CA PRO A 102 -28.82 2.08 8.12
C PRO A 102 -28.04 1.04 8.91
N ASN A 103 -28.74 0.25 9.73
CA ASN A 103 -28.16 -0.88 10.45
C ASN A 103 -28.12 -2.16 9.60
N SER A 104 -27.69 -2.05 8.34
CA SER A 104 -27.54 -3.18 7.42
C SER A 104 -26.08 -3.63 7.30
N PRO A 105 -25.82 -4.90 6.93
CA PRO A 105 -24.47 -5.48 6.93
C PRO A 105 -23.42 -4.70 6.12
N GLU A 106 -23.85 -3.95 5.11
CA GLU A 106 -23.01 -3.10 4.26
C GLU A 106 -22.52 -1.81 4.94
N PHE A 107 -23.19 -1.35 6.01
CA PHE A 107 -22.82 -0.15 6.76
C PHE A 107 -22.33 -0.43 8.18
N GLN A 108 -22.61 -1.63 8.70
CA GLN A 108 -22.16 -2.05 10.03
C GLN A 108 -20.62 -2.05 10.14
N LEU A 109 -20.12 -1.65 11.29
CA LEU A 109 -18.70 -1.76 11.60
C LEU A 109 -18.40 -3.10 12.28
N PRO A 110 -17.26 -3.74 11.96
CA PRO A 110 -16.70 -4.75 12.84
C PRO A 110 -16.50 -4.17 14.26
N PRO A 111 -16.67 -4.96 15.34
CA PRO A 111 -16.58 -4.47 16.71
C PRO A 111 -15.30 -3.69 17.03
N GLU A 112 -14.17 -4.12 16.46
CA GLU A 112 -12.87 -3.47 16.63
C GLU A 112 -12.75 -2.07 15.99
N LEU A 113 -13.65 -1.71 15.06
CA LEU A 113 -13.71 -0.39 14.44
C LEU A 113 -14.72 0.56 15.13
N GLU A 114 -15.61 0.07 15.99
CA GLU A 114 -16.65 0.91 16.61
C GLU A 114 -16.04 2.01 17.47
N GLY A 115 -15.12 1.66 18.37
CA GLY A 115 -14.42 2.63 19.21
C GLY A 115 -13.54 3.59 18.39
N ILE A 116 -12.90 3.08 17.34
CA ILE A 116 -12.08 3.88 16.42
C ILE A 116 -12.96 4.91 15.71
N SER A 117 -14.15 4.51 15.25
CA SER A 117 -15.11 5.40 14.59
C SER A 117 -15.54 6.53 15.52
N ALA A 118 -15.94 6.21 16.75
CA ALA A 118 -16.32 7.22 17.74
C ALA A 118 -15.20 8.25 17.98
N ARG A 119 -13.97 7.79 18.20
CA ARG A 119 -12.80 8.68 18.38
C ARG A 119 -12.50 9.54 17.16
N LEU A 120 -12.64 8.98 15.95
CA LEU A 120 -12.40 9.73 14.72
C LEU A 120 -13.50 10.75 14.42
N ILE A 121 -14.76 10.48 14.79
CA ILE A 121 -15.85 11.45 14.74
C ILE A 121 -15.56 12.61 15.69
N ASP A 122 -15.20 12.33 16.94
CA ASP A 122 -14.87 13.36 17.92
C ASP A 122 -13.66 14.21 17.49
N TYR A 123 -12.62 13.56 16.95
CA TYR A 123 -11.47 14.25 16.37
C TYR A 123 -11.88 15.17 15.22
N ALA A 124 -12.74 14.69 14.31
CA ALA A 124 -13.20 15.48 13.17
C ALA A 124 -14.05 16.70 13.58
N ARG A 125 -14.73 16.61 14.73
CA ARG A 125 -15.46 17.73 15.36
C ARG A 125 -14.55 18.75 16.06
N GLY A 126 -13.24 18.58 15.99
CA GLY A 126 -12.25 19.46 16.63
C GLY A 126 -11.76 18.97 17.99
N GLY A 127 -12.12 17.76 18.40
CA GLY A 127 -11.52 17.09 19.55
C GLY A 127 -10.05 16.72 19.32
N PRO A 128 -9.32 16.31 20.37
CA PRO A 128 -7.96 15.81 20.22
C PRO A 128 -7.91 14.48 19.47
N TYR A 129 -6.77 14.17 18.84
CA TYR A 129 -6.53 12.85 18.25
C TYR A 129 -6.22 11.83 19.35
N LEU A 130 -7.08 10.82 19.51
CA LEU A 130 -7.04 9.89 20.64
C LEU A 130 -6.91 8.41 20.25
N LEU A 131 -6.58 8.09 19.00
CA LEU A 131 -6.26 6.70 18.66
C LEU A 131 -4.96 6.29 19.35
N ASP A 132 -4.96 5.14 19.99
CA ASP A 132 -3.76 4.59 20.60
C ASP A 132 -2.88 3.86 19.56
N SER A 133 -1.64 3.53 19.94
CA SER A 133 -0.70 2.86 19.05
C SER A 133 -1.18 1.47 18.60
N HIS A 134 -1.97 0.77 19.41
CA HIS A 134 -2.51 -0.54 19.06
C HIS A 134 -3.62 -0.42 18.02
N GLU A 135 -4.48 0.59 18.15
CA GLU A 135 -5.53 0.91 17.19
C GLU A 135 -4.97 1.39 15.86
N GLU A 136 -3.96 2.26 15.89
CA GLU A 136 -3.23 2.65 14.69
C GLU A 136 -2.58 1.43 14.00
N GLN A 137 -1.99 0.53 14.79
CA GLN A 137 -1.36 -0.68 14.26
C GLN A 137 -2.38 -1.65 13.66
N LEU A 138 -3.53 -1.83 14.32
CA LEU A 138 -4.66 -2.60 13.81
C LEU A 138 -5.14 -2.05 12.46
N LEU A 139 -5.30 -0.73 12.37
CA LEU A 139 -5.66 -0.06 11.12
C LEU A 139 -4.62 -0.31 10.03
N ARG A 140 -3.33 -0.15 10.34
CA ARG A 140 -2.23 -0.40 9.40
C ARG A 140 -2.20 -1.83 8.89
N TRP A 141 -2.43 -2.81 9.76
CA TRP A 141 -2.44 -4.23 9.42
C TRP A 141 -3.61 -4.61 8.52
N ARG A 142 -4.82 -4.27 8.95
CA ARG A 142 -6.05 -4.92 8.43
C ARG A 142 -6.88 -4.03 7.51
N TYR A 143 -6.72 -2.71 7.58
CA TYR A 143 -7.72 -1.80 7.02
C TYR A 143 -7.16 -0.74 6.06
N ILE A 144 -5.92 -0.31 6.26
CA ILE A 144 -5.26 0.68 5.41
C ILE A 144 -4.65 -0.04 4.20
N HIS A 145 -5.03 0.36 3.00
CA HIS A 145 -4.43 -0.16 1.77
C HIS A 145 -3.07 0.51 1.50
N GLN A 146 -2.05 -0.28 1.14
CA GLN A 146 -0.80 0.27 0.62
C GLN A 146 -0.98 0.64 -0.85
N SER A 147 -1.44 1.85 -1.10
CA SER A 147 -1.67 2.37 -2.46
C SER A 147 -0.38 2.71 -3.22
N ALA A 148 0.73 2.92 -2.51
CA ALA A 148 2.03 3.22 -3.09
C ALA A 148 2.86 1.93 -3.24
N HIS A 149 3.04 1.46 -4.48
CA HIS A 149 3.78 0.24 -4.81
C HIS A 149 4.35 0.26 -6.23
N TRP A 150 5.35 -0.57 -6.48
CA TRP A 150 6.05 -0.66 -7.76
C TRP A 150 5.51 -1.76 -8.68
N ASN A 151 4.19 -1.98 -8.69
CA ASN A 151 3.60 -2.94 -9.63
C ASN A 151 3.42 -2.24 -10.97
N ALA A 152 3.82 -2.90 -12.05
CA ALA A 152 3.64 -2.38 -13.41
C ALA A 152 2.18 -2.59 -13.83
N VAL A 153 1.53 -1.52 -14.31
CA VAL A 153 0.15 -1.56 -14.86
C VAL A 153 0.15 -1.94 -16.34
N VAL A 154 1.18 -1.54 -17.06
CA VAL A 154 1.45 -1.90 -18.45
C VAL A 154 2.89 -2.41 -18.51
N GLY A 155 3.14 -3.41 -19.37
CA GLY A 155 4.45 -4.08 -19.49
C GLY A 155 4.65 -5.23 -18.48
N ARG A 156 5.54 -6.17 -18.81
CA ARG A 156 5.93 -7.24 -17.89
C ARG A 156 7.16 -6.82 -17.10
N MET A 157 7.26 -7.32 -15.87
CA MET A 157 8.38 -7.07 -14.95
C MET A 157 9.77 -7.43 -15.53
N GLY A 158 9.83 -8.18 -16.65
CA GLY A 158 11.06 -8.55 -17.36
C GLY A 158 11.42 -7.72 -18.60
N THR A 159 10.58 -6.75 -19.00
CA THR A 159 10.83 -5.81 -20.11
C THR A 159 10.58 -4.40 -19.61
N PHE A 160 11.54 -3.86 -18.86
CA PHE A 160 11.44 -2.55 -18.21
C PHE A 160 11.25 -1.37 -19.18
N SER A 161 11.57 -1.53 -20.46
CA SER A 161 11.44 -0.45 -21.46
C SER A 161 10.00 0.04 -21.61
N ASP A 162 9.02 -0.84 -21.37
CA ASP A 162 7.60 -0.56 -21.64
C ASP A 162 6.77 -0.57 -20.35
N ALA A 163 7.44 -0.62 -19.18
CA ALA A 163 6.78 -0.76 -17.89
C ALA A 163 6.30 0.60 -17.35
N VAL A 164 5.02 0.69 -16.98
CA VAL A 164 4.43 1.89 -16.38
C VAL A 164 4.05 1.62 -14.92
N PHE A 165 4.60 2.40 -14.00
CA PHE A 165 4.39 2.28 -12.55
C PHE A 165 3.52 3.43 -12.02
N VAL A 166 2.20 3.39 -12.27
CA VAL A 166 1.30 4.48 -11.87
C VAL A 166 1.18 4.68 -10.36
N HIS A 167 1.48 3.63 -9.59
CA HIS A 167 1.42 3.62 -8.14
C HIS A 167 2.80 3.83 -7.49
N ALA A 168 3.82 4.21 -8.28
CA ALA A 168 5.17 4.41 -7.77
C ALA A 168 5.17 5.41 -6.59
N PRO A 169 5.77 5.04 -5.45
CA PRO A 169 5.86 5.93 -4.29
C PRO A 169 6.63 7.22 -4.61
N GLN A 170 6.12 8.35 -4.14
CA GLN A 170 6.81 9.64 -4.19
C GLN A 170 7.91 9.68 -3.10
N PRO A 171 9.17 9.98 -3.44
CA PRO A 171 10.21 10.20 -2.44
C PRO A 171 9.81 11.31 -1.46
N GLY A 172 9.92 11.03 -0.15
CA GLY A 172 9.50 11.97 0.90
C GLY A 172 8.01 11.95 1.24
N GLY A 173 7.19 11.12 0.59
CA GLY A 173 5.77 10.96 0.89
C GLY A 173 4.84 11.79 0.00
N ARG A 174 3.57 11.92 0.41
CA ARG A 174 2.53 12.61 -0.37
C ARG A 174 2.81 14.12 -0.43
N THR A 175 2.94 14.67 -1.63
CA THR A 175 3.01 16.13 -1.83
C THR A 175 1.71 16.79 -1.37
N LEU A 176 1.83 17.79 -0.51
CA LEU A 176 0.71 18.59 -0.02
C LEU A 176 0.66 19.93 -0.76
N HIS A 177 -0.51 20.25 -1.31
CA HIS A 177 -0.76 21.53 -1.97
C HIS A 177 -1.75 22.31 -1.11
N PRO A 178 -1.29 23.22 -0.23
CA PRO A 178 -2.18 23.97 0.65
C PRO A 178 -3.12 24.86 -0.17
N ASN A 179 -4.32 25.06 0.36
CA ASN A 179 -5.29 25.99 -0.23
C ASN A 179 -4.92 27.44 0.12
N VAL A 180 -3.85 27.94 -0.51
CA VAL A 180 -3.44 29.35 -0.41
C VAL A 180 -4.06 30.15 -1.56
N GLY A 181 -4.70 31.27 -1.21
CA GLY A 181 -5.30 32.18 -2.18
C GLY A 181 -4.27 32.63 -3.20
N GLN A 182 -4.60 32.50 -4.49
CA GLN A 182 -3.73 32.95 -5.56
C GLN A 182 -3.85 34.48 -5.72
N PRO A 183 -2.74 35.21 -5.91
CA PRO A 183 -2.80 36.64 -6.20
C PRO A 183 -3.71 36.92 -7.41
N GLY A 184 -4.76 37.73 -7.21
CA GLY A 184 -5.71 38.11 -8.25
C GLY A 184 -7.04 37.35 -8.29
N TYR A 185 -7.26 36.36 -7.41
CA TYR A 185 -8.59 35.76 -7.20
C TYR A 185 -9.32 36.46 -6.05
N PRO A 186 -10.66 36.66 -6.13
CA PRO A 186 -11.45 37.15 -5.01
C PRO A 186 -11.33 36.18 -3.83
N GLN A 187 -11.18 36.73 -2.62
CA GLN A 187 -11.17 35.98 -1.36
C GLN A 187 -12.59 35.70 -0.88
#